data_AF-A0A6H1KXH5-F1
#
_entry.id   AF-A0A6H1KXH5-F1
#
_cell.length_a   1.000
_cell.length_b   1.000
_cell.length_c   1.000
_cell.angle_alpha   90.00
_cell.angle_beta   90.00
_cell.angle_gamma   90.00
#
_symmetry.space_group_name_H-M   'P 1'
#
loop_
_entity.id
_entity.type
_entity.pdbx_description
1 polymer ?
#
loop_
_entity_poly.entity_id
_entity_poly.type
_entity_poly.pdbx_seq_one_letter_code
_entity_poly.pdbx_strand_id
1 'polypeptide(L)' 'MAERRLTVAQVADTPRTLPARYLTPSDVAALLGVPIETVHQWRRKRTGPRGFRVGRHPRYDPDDVRAWVESLIEGAAA' A
#
# COMPACT_ATOMS: atom_id res chain seq x y z
N MET A 1 -17.64 19.32 -25.14
CA MET A 1 -16.44 18.81 -25.82
C MET A 1 -15.25 19.12 -24.93
N ALA A 2 -15.09 18.39 -23.82
CA ALA A 2 -14.19 17.23 -23.68
C ALA A 2 -12.73 17.64 -23.40
N GLU A 3 -12.50 18.23 -22.22
CA GLU A 3 -11.17 18.36 -21.65
C GLU A 3 -10.97 17.21 -20.67
N ARG A 4 -10.33 16.15 -21.19
CA ARG A 4 -9.96 14.96 -20.42
C ARG A 4 -8.95 15.37 -19.35
N ARG A 5 -9.40 15.31 -18.10
CA ARG A 5 -8.57 15.47 -16.90
C ARG A 5 -7.38 14.50 -16.93
N LEU A 6 -6.22 15.08 -16.64
CA LEU A 6 -4.89 14.49 -16.57
C LEU A 6 -4.91 13.15 -15.79
N THR A 7 -4.60 12.06 -16.48
CA THR A 7 -4.25 10.78 -15.86
C THR A 7 -2.85 10.89 -15.28
N VAL A 8 -2.75 10.89 -13.95
CA VAL A 8 -1.47 10.80 -13.24
C VAL A 8 -0.81 9.46 -13.59
N ALA A 9 0.25 9.54 -14.38
CA ALA A 9 1.07 8.40 -14.76
C ALA A 9 2.52 8.77 -14.46
N GLN A 10 2.92 8.65 -13.19
CA GLN A 10 4.33 8.63 -12.81
C GLN A 10 4.55 7.55 -11.74
N VAL A 11 4.65 6.30 -12.19
CA VAL A 11 5.38 5.27 -11.43
C VAL A 11 6.78 5.29 -12.00
N ALA A 12 7.70 5.93 -11.28
CA ALA A 12 9.11 5.92 -11.63
C ALA A 12 9.61 4.47 -11.65
N ASP A 13 10.12 4.05 -12.80
CA ASP A 13 10.81 2.77 -12.98
C ASP A 13 12.23 2.91 -12.44
N THR A 14 12.35 2.99 -11.12
CA THR A 14 13.64 2.82 -10.44
C THR A 14 13.96 1.32 -10.51
N PRO A 15 15.19 0.90 -10.87
CA PRO A 15 15.53 -0.53 -10.87
C PRO A 15 15.19 -1.09 -9.48
N ARG A 16 14.16 -1.93 -9.43
CA ARG A 16 13.57 -2.50 -8.22
C ARG A 16 14.58 -3.45 -7.59
N THR A 17 15.58 -2.88 -6.92
CA THR A 17 16.37 -3.60 -5.92
C THR A 17 15.35 -4.10 -4.91
N LEU A 18 15.18 -5.41 -4.84
CA LEU A 18 14.22 -6.02 -3.93
C LEU A 18 14.55 -5.51 -2.52
N PRO A 19 13.58 -4.93 -1.80
CA PRO A 19 13.85 -4.42 -0.47
C PRO A 19 14.38 -5.55 0.42
N ALA A 20 15.35 -5.23 1.26
CA ALA A 20 16.01 -6.21 2.14
C ALA A 20 15.02 -6.96 3.06
N ARG A 21 13.82 -6.41 3.29
CA ARG A 21 12.77 -7.06 4.08
C ARG A 21 11.36 -6.65 3.62
N TYR A 22 10.56 -7.65 3.28
CA TYR A 22 9.11 -7.48 3.08
C TYR A 22 8.35 -7.52 4.39
N LEU A 23 7.40 -6.59 4.54
CA LEU A 23 6.56 -6.47 5.72
C LEU A 23 5.48 -7.54 5.76
N THR A 24 5.24 -8.11 6.92
CA THR A 24 4.10 -8.98 7.18
C THR A 24 2.87 -8.15 7.59
N PRO A 25 1.64 -8.72 7.61
CA PRO A 25 0.48 -8.04 8.17
C PRO A 25 0.70 -7.57 9.61
N SER A 26 1.45 -8.35 10.40
CA SER A 26 1.82 -8.02 11.76
C SER A 26 2.79 -6.84 11.83
N ASP A 27 3.78 -6.78 10.93
CA ASP A 27 4.69 -5.63 10.85
C ASP A 27 3.92 -4.35 10.44
N VAL A 28 2.99 -4.45 9.48
CA VAL A 28 2.14 -3.32 9.08
C VAL A 28 1.23 -2.86 10.23
N ALA A 29 0.65 -3.80 10.96
CA ALA A 29 -0.15 -3.52 12.15
C ALA A 29 0.67 -2.77 13.22
N ALA A 30 1.87 -3.26 13.52
CA ALA A 30 2.79 -2.64 14.46
C ALA A 30 3.25 -1.25 13.99
N LEU A 31 3.58 -1.10 12.70
CA LEU A 31 4.05 0.16 12.11
C LEU A 31 2.99 1.26 12.18
N LEU A 32 1.73 0.92 11.91
CA LEU A 32 0.61 1.87 11.93
C LEU A 32 -0.06 1.98 13.31
N GLY A 33 0.36 1.18 14.29
CA GLY A 33 -0.27 1.11 15.61
C GLY A 33 -1.71 0.61 15.59
N VAL A 34 -2.10 -0.18 14.57
CA VAL A 34 -3.47 -0.70 14.43
C VAL A 34 -3.52 -2.19 14.78
N PRO A 35 -4.68 -2.72 15.23
CA PRO A 35 -4.88 -4.15 15.38
C PRO A 35 -4.64 -4.91 14.06
N ILE A 36 -4.07 -6.12 14.15
CA ILE A 36 -3.87 -6.99 12.97
C ILE A 36 -5.19 -7.35 12.28
N GLU A 37 -6.28 -7.42 13.03
CA GLU A 37 -7.63 -7.62 12.50
C GLU A 37 -8.05 -6.50 11.54
N THR A 38 -7.64 -5.26 11.80
CA THR A 38 -7.86 -4.12 10.89
C THR A 38 -7.13 -4.35 9.56
N VAL A 39 -5.88 -4.83 9.61
CA VAL A 39 -5.11 -5.17 8.40
C VAL A 39 -5.77 -6.33 7.64
N HIS A 40 -6.34 -7.31 8.34
CA HIS A 40 -7.14 -8.37 7.70
C HIS A 40 -8.44 -7.82 7.09
N GLN A 41 -9.08 -6.85 7.75
CA GLN A 41 -10.30 -6.21 7.27
C GLN A 41 -10.04 -5.43 5.98
N TRP A 42 -8.94 -4.66 5.91
CA TRP A 42 -8.46 -3.98 4.71
C TRP A 42 -8.33 -4.93 3.53
N ARG A 43 -7.80 -6.13 3.78
CA ARG A 43 -7.67 -7.17 2.75
C ARG A 43 -9.03 -7.69 2.25
N ARG A 44 -10.04 -7.81 3.13
CA ARG A 44 -11.40 -8.21 2.72
C ARG A 44 -12.12 -7.11 1.96
N LYS A 45 -11.98 -5.87 2.42
CA LYS A 45 -12.60 -4.69 1.82
C LYS A 45 -11.85 -4.18 0.58
N ARG A 46 -10.69 -4.77 0.27
CA ARG A 46 -9.75 -4.32 -0.77
C ARG A 46 -9.33 -2.86 -0.61
N THR A 47 -9.37 -2.35 0.63
CA THR A 47 -8.99 -0.99 1.01
C THR A 47 -7.76 -1.08 1.89
N GLY A 48 -6.58 -1.06 1.28
CA GLY A 48 -5.32 -1.27 1.99
C GLY A 48 -4.09 -1.07 1.10
N PRO A 49 -2.89 -1.14 1.69
CA PRO A 49 -1.64 -1.01 0.94
C PRO A 49 -1.51 -2.13 -0.08
N ARG A 50 -0.83 -1.86 -1.19
CA ARG A 50 -0.60 -2.85 -2.25
C ARG A 50 0.29 -3.96 -1.68
N GLY A 51 -0.33 -5.09 -1.39
CA GLY A 51 0.35 -6.30 -0.93
C GLY A 51 0.33 -7.37 -2.01
N PHE A 52 1.43 -8.09 -2.15
CA PHE A 52 1.53 -9.25 -3.02
C PHE A 52 1.40 -10.54 -2.20
N ARG A 53 0.86 -11.59 -2.83
CA ARG A 53 0.75 -12.91 -2.19
C ARG A 53 2.03 -13.69 -2.43
N VAL A 54 2.74 -14.04 -1.37
CA VAL A 54 3.84 -14.99 -1.40
C VAL A 54 3.33 -16.32 -0.84
N GLY A 55 2.85 -17.18 -1.75
CA GLY A 55 2.15 -18.42 -1.39
C GLY A 55 0.91 -18.15 -0.54
N ARG A 56 0.86 -18.71 0.69
CA ARG A 56 -0.26 -18.52 1.63
C ARG A 56 -0.20 -17.19 2.39
N HIS A 57 0.95 -16.51 2.42
CA HIS A 57 1.19 -15.35 3.27
C HIS A 57 1.18 -14.06 2.44
N PRO A 58 0.31 -13.08 2.75
CA PRO A 58 0.43 -11.75 2.17
C PRO A 58 1.70 -11.07 2.68
N ARG A 59 2.42 -10.43 1.75
CA ARG A 59 3.57 -9.58 2.03
C ARG A 59 3.32 -8.20 1.47
N TYR A 60 3.83 -7.21 2.16
CA TYR A 60 3.73 -5.81 1.77
C TYR A 60 5.12 -5.26 1.53
N ASP A 61 5.24 -4.47 0.48
CA ASP A 61 6.44 -3.70 0.23
C ASP A 61 6.43 -2.45 1.13
N PRO A 62 7.52 -2.13 1.84
CA PRO A 62 7.57 -0.91 2.66
C PRO A 62 7.30 0.37 1.86
N ASP A 63 7.73 0.46 0.60
CA ASP A 63 7.49 1.63 -0.24
C ASP A 63 6.01 1.72 -0.65
N ASP A 64 5.37 0.60 -0.97
CA ASP A 64 3.92 0.57 -1.25
C ASP A 64 3.08 0.92 -0.02
N VAL A 65 3.50 0.50 1.18
CA VAL A 65 2.83 0.88 2.44
C VAL A 65 2.94 2.37 2.66
N ARG A 66 4.13 2.96 2.45
CA ARG A 66 4.33 4.40 2.55
C ARG A 66 3.44 5.16 1.55
N ALA A 67 3.49 4.79 0.27
CA ALA A 67 2.70 5.43 -0.77
C ALA A 67 1.19 5.34 -0.50
N TRP A 68 0.73 4.23 0.08
CA TRP A 68 -0.66 4.10 0.50
C TRP A 68 -1.03 5.02 1.66
N VAL A 69 -0.17 5.14 2.68
CA VAL A 69 -0.37 6.07 3.80
C VAL A 69 -0.40 7.52 3.29
N GLU A 70 0.53 7.89 2.41
CA GLU A 70 0.55 9.21 1.77
C GLU A 70 -0.76 9.46 1.00
N SER A 71 -1.24 8.47 0.23
CA SER A 71 -2.53 8.56 -0.44
C SER A 71 -3.73 8.71 0.52
N LEU A 72 -3.66 8.17 1.73
CA LEU A 72 -4.70 8.36 2.75
C LEU A 72 -4.66 9.77 3.34
N ILE A 73 -3.45 10.32 3.55
CA ILE A 73 -3.27 11.69 4.04
C ILE A 73 -3.77 12.69 2.98
N GLU A 74 -3.37 12.50 1.72
CA GLU A 74 -3.83 13.30 0.57
C GLU A 74 -5.35 13.14 0.35
N GLY A 75 -5.88 11.92 0.46
CA GLY A 75 -7.31 11.64 0.32
C GLY A 75 -8.17 12.14 1.49
N ALA A 76 -7.58 12.40 2.65
CA ALA A 76 -8.24 13.06 3.78
C ALA A 76 -8.21 14.60 3.66
N ALA A 77 -7.37 15.14 2.78
CA ALA A 77 -7.24 16.57 2.50
C ALA A 77 -8.14 17.04 1.33
N ALA A 78 -9.02 16.18 0.81
CA ALA A 78 -9.93 16.47 -0.31
C ALA A 78 -11.40 16.57 0.13
#